data_AF-A0A2I0NEL2-F1
#
_entry.id   AF-A0A2I0NEL2-F1
#
_cell.length_a   1.000
_cell.length_b   1.000
_cell.length_c   1.000
_cell.angle_alpha   90.00
_cell.angle_beta   90.00
_cell.angle_gamma   90.00
#
_symmetry.space_group_name_H-M   'P 1'
#
loop_
_entity.id
_entity.type
_entity.pdbx_description
1 polymer ?
#
loop_
_entity_poly.entity_id
_entity_poly.type
_entity_poly.pdbx_seq_one_letter_code
_entity_poly.pdbx_strand_id
1 'polypeptide(L)'
;MKRKILMVFLLGIFALVGGEEKKDEMRESFTSYFAGIKKQYDYTRTWPSKRKIYKALLPELADLLKQNAGEMKSLGAYYYLGLSTGFLDLLSHNSFLEDELYEGEWIKSSGLLIKDQVPPVYNAIMALFRQASLEYYQLYVGHRQVAMEKLVVQSVDLLKRALNQKSLNDQQKILLSGYAASYLFFLSLNQYLDNKMELQTFVSQTLQAFRPGQ
;
A
#
# COMPACT_ATOMS: atom_id res chain seq x y z
N MET A 1 -21.49 13.13 6.62
CA MET A 1 -20.71 14.38 6.46
C MET A 1 -19.19 14.15 6.50
N LYS A 2 -18.63 13.38 7.44
CA LYS A 2 -17.16 13.22 7.61
C LYS A 2 -16.41 12.35 6.55
N ARG A 3 -17.13 11.69 5.63
CA ARG A 3 -16.59 10.82 4.55
C ARG A 3 -16.82 11.36 3.13
N LYS A 4 -17.60 12.45 2.97
CA LYS A 4 -17.98 13.01 1.65
C LYS A 4 -16.91 13.93 1.04
N ILE A 5 -15.92 14.39 1.83
CA ILE A 5 -14.86 15.32 1.43
C ILE A 5 -13.61 14.58 0.90
N LEU A 6 -13.30 13.41 1.46
CA LEU A 6 -12.35 12.44 0.91
C LEU A 6 -12.76 12.04 -0.53
N MET A 7 -14.05 11.84 -0.74
CA MET A 7 -14.68 11.46 -2.01
C MET A 7 -14.68 12.55 -3.09
N VAL A 8 -14.45 13.83 -2.80
CA VAL A 8 -14.37 14.88 -3.83
C VAL A 8 -12.93 15.20 -4.22
N PHE A 9 -11.98 14.98 -3.30
CA PHE A 9 -10.57 15.25 -3.55
C PHE A 9 -9.82 14.11 -4.26
N LEU A 10 -10.34 12.89 -4.14
CA LEU A 10 -9.91 11.75 -4.94
C LEU A 10 -10.53 11.72 -6.36
N LEU A 11 -11.52 12.58 -6.65
CA LEU A 11 -12.03 12.81 -8.03
C LEU A 11 -10.97 13.48 -8.94
N GLY A 12 -9.89 14.03 -8.38
CA GLY A 12 -8.86 14.77 -9.12
C GLY A 12 -7.58 14.00 -9.47
N ILE A 13 -7.28 12.87 -8.81
CA ILE A 13 -6.07 12.07 -9.12
C ILE A 13 -6.14 11.48 -10.55
N PHE A 14 -7.32 11.51 -11.17
CA PHE A 14 -7.65 10.66 -12.31
C PHE A 14 -8.46 11.26 -13.43
N ALA A 15 -9.09 12.42 -13.24
CA ALA A 15 -9.64 13.15 -14.37
C ALA A 15 -8.47 13.73 -15.18
N LEU A 16 -7.96 12.94 -16.14
CA LEU A 16 -7.41 13.38 -17.43
C LEU A 16 -6.61 14.70 -17.39
N VAL A 17 -5.28 14.66 -17.54
CA VAL A 17 -4.50 15.75 -18.19
C VAL A 17 -4.83 17.18 -17.70
N GLY A 18 -4.01 17.82 -16.86
CA GLY A 18 -4.23 19.27 -16.69
C GLY A 18 -3.29 20.02 -15.79
N GLY A 19 -2.52 20.95 -16.39
CA GLY A 19 -1.96 22.16 -15.79
C GLY A 19 -0.95 21.99 -14.65
N GLU A 20 -0.15 23.03 -14.38
CA GLU A 20 0.64 23.10 -13.14
C GLU A 20 -0.26 23.40 -11.93
N GLU A 21 -1.30 24.20 -12.11
CA GLU A 21 -2.21 24.67 -11.06
C GLU A 21 -2.93 23.54 -10.31
N LYS A 22 -3.42 22.51 -11.01
CA LYS A 22 -4.06 21.34 -10.37
C LYS A 22 -3.06 20.47 -9.58
N LYS A 23 -1.76 20.55 -9.85
CA LYS A 23 -0.74 19.78 -9.13
C LYS A 23 -0.48 20.38 -7.74
N ASP A 24 -0.59 21.70 -7.61
CA ASP A 24 -0.36 22.41 -6.35
C ASP A 24 -1.52 22.20 -5.37
N GLU A 25 -2.78 22.32 -5.84
CA GLU A 25 -3.97 22.00 -5.04
C GLU A 25 -3.96 20.55 -4.52
N MET A 26 -3.51 19.61 -5.36
CA MET A 26 -3.35 18.21 -5.00
C MET A 26 -2.30 18.03 -3.89
N ARG A 27 -1.13 18.64 -4.05
CA ARG A 27 -0.05 18.58 -3.06
C ARG A 27 -0.52 19.16 -1.72
N GLU A 28 -1.21 20.29 -1.73
CA GLU A 28 -1.71 20.94 -0.52
C GLU A 28 -2.70 20.06 0.25
N SER A 29 -3.60 19.38 -0.46
CA SER A 29 -4.58 18.51 0.20
C SER A 29 -4.01 17.20 0.69
N PHE A 30 -3.06 16.59 -0.04
CA PHE A 30 -2.29 15.46 0.49
C PHE A 30 -1.51 15.88 1.73
N THR A 31 -0.87 17.05 1.71
CA THR A 31 -0.17 17.63 2.86
C THR A 31 -1.11 17.77 4.05
N SER A 32 -2.27 18.39 3.86
CA SER A 32 -3.25 18.62 4.92
C SER A 32 -3.81 17.31 5.50
N TYR A 33 -4.14 16.35 4.64
CA TYR A 33 -4.67 15.05 5.05
C TYR A 33 -3.66 14.26 5.88
N PHE A 34 -2.42 14.12 5.39
CA PHE A 34 -1.40 13.35 6.10
C PHE A 34 -0.87 14.06 7.35
N ALA A 35 -0.83 15.40 7.38
CA ALA A 35 -0.61 16.16 8.61
C ALA A 35 -1.70 15.85 9.66
N GLY A 36 -2.95 15.75 9.24
CA GLY A 36 -4.07 15.34 10.08
C GLY A 36 -3.90 13.94 10.66
N ILE A 37 -3.51 12.96 9.83
CA ILE A 37 -3.20 11.59 10.28
C ILE A 37 -2.04 11.60 11.29
N LYS A 38 -0.97 12.33 11.00
CA LYS A 38 0.20 12.41 11.87
C LYS A 38 -0.13 12.99 13.24
N LYS A 39 -0.98 14.03 13.28
CA LYS A 39 -1.46 14.61 14.54
C LYS A 39 -2.22 13.58 15.39
N GLN A 40 -3.03 12.73 14.77
CA GLN A 40 -3.73 11.65 15.47
C GLN A 40 -2.73 10.60 16.00
N TYR A 41 -1.72 10.27 15.21
CA TYR A 41 -0.67 9.33 15.63
C TYR A 41 0.16 9.86 16.80
N ASP A 42 0.61 11.12 16.72
CA ASP A 42 1.52 11.75 17.68
C ASP A 42 0.99 11.79 19.11
N TYR A 43 -0.33 11.72 19.29
CA TYR A 43 -0.94 11.67 20.62
C TYR A 43 -0.62 10.38 21.38
N THR A 44 -0.40 9.27 20.67
CA THR A 44 -0.22 7.94 21.29
C THR A 44 1.11 7.29 20.93
N ARG A 45 1.58 7.45 19.68
CA ARG A 45 2.85 6.89 19.16
C ARG A 45 3.04 5.40 19.45
N THR A 46 1.96 4.63 19.40
CA THR A 46 1.99 3.18 19.64
C THR A 46 1.75 2.39 18.35
N TRP A 47 2.26 1.17 18.29
CA TRP A 47 1.99 0.25 17.19
C TRP A 47 0.48 0.00 16.96
N PRO A 48 -0.36 -0.24 17.99
CA PRO A 48 -1.82 -0.31 17.82
C PRO A 48 -2.43 0.92 17.14
N SER A 49 -1.94 2.13 17.44
CA SER A 49 -2.43 3.35 16.79
C SER A 49 -2.05 3.42 15.31
N LYS A 50 -0.83 3.00 14.95
CA LYS A 50 -0.44 2.85 13.53
C LYS A 50 -1.35 1.86 12.81
N ARG A 51 -1.61 0.71 13.42
CA ARG A 51 -2.50 -0.31 12.85
C ARG A 51 -3.91 0.24 12.62
N LYS A 52 -4.44 1.02 13.56
CA LYS A 52 -5.73 1.71 13.37
C LYS A 52 -5.71 2.66 12.18
N ILE A 53 -4.62 3.40 11.99
CA ILE A 53 -4.44 4.26 10.80
C ILE A 53 -4.45 3.41 9.53
N TYR A 54 -3.70 2.30 9.47
CA TYR A 54 -3.68 1.45 8.27
C TYR A 54 -5.04 0.86 7.96
N LYS A 55 -5.73 0.31 8.97
CA LYS A 55 -7.07 -0.28 8.82
C LYS A 55 -8.12 0.73 8.35
N ALA A 56 -7.94 2.02 8.64
CA ALA A 56 -8.82 3.07 8.12
C ALA A 56 -8.40 3.53 6.72
N LEU A 57 -7.10 3.76 6.51
CA LEU A 57 -6.56 4.39 5.31
C LEU A 57 -6.48 3.46 4.09
N LEU A 58 -5.90 2.27 4.27
CA LEU A 58 -5.56 1.38 3.16
C LEU A 58 -6.79 0.85 2.39
N PRO A 59 -7.92 0.49 3.04
CA PRO A 59 -9.12 0.10 2.30
C PRO A 59 -9.69 1.26 1.49
N GLU A 60 -9.72 2.46 2.08
CA GLU A 60 -10.22 3.66 1.39
C GLU A 60 -9.39 3.90 0.11
N LEU A 61 -8.06 3.93 0.22
CA LEU A 61 -7.17 4.08 -0.94
C LEU A 61 -7.36 2.97 -1.97
N ALA A 62 -7.49 1.71 -1.53
CA ALA A 62 -7.66 0.57 -2.43
C ALA A 62 -8.96 0.66 -3.24
N ASP A 63 -10.07 1.04 -2.61
CA ASP A 63 -11.36 1.20 -3.27
C ASP A 63 -11.30 2.28 -4.35
N LEU A 64 -10.64 3.40 -4.06
CA LEU A 64 -10.49 4.51 -4.98
C LEU A 64 -9.65 4.13 -6.20
N LEU A 65 -8.54 3.44 -5.99
CA LEU A 65 -7.68 2.95 -7.07
C LEU A 65 -8.41 1.93 -7.96
N LYS A 66 -9.22 1.06 -7.35
CA LYS A 66 -10.02 0.07 -8.09
C LYS A 66 -11.12 0.72 -8.93
N GLN A 67 -11.81 1.73 -8.41
CA GLN A 67 -12.80 2.51 -9.18
C GLN A 67 -12.16 3.15 -10.41
N ASN A 68 -11.02 3.82 -10.22
CA ASN A 68 -10.29 4.45 -11.31
C ASN A 68 -9.76 3.46 -12.34
N ALA A 69 -9.30 2.28 -11.90
CA ALA A 69 -8.92 1.22 -12.83
C ALA A 69 -10.09 0.73 -13.70
N GLY A 70 -11.32 0.68 -13.15
CA GLY A 70 -12.52 0.29 -13.90
C GLY A 70 -12.94 1.31 -14.96
N GLU A 71 -12.65 2.58 -14.74
CA GLU A 71 -12.90 3.67 -15.69
C GLU A 71 -11.83 3.72 -16.80
N MET A 72 -10.60 3.26 -16.52
CA MET A 72 -9.50 3.19 -17.48
C MET A 72 -9.56 1.95 -18.36
N LYS A 73 -9.58 2.15 -19.68
CA LYS A 73 -9.41 1.08 -20.68
C LYS A 73 -7.97 0.96 -21.21
N SER A 74 -6.97 1.17 -20.35
CA SER A 74 -5.55 1.20 -20.73
C SER A 74 -4.69 0.29 -19.87
N LEU A 75 -3.44 0.04 -20.28
CA LEU A 75 -2.45 -0.69 -19.48
C LEU A 75 -2.25 -0.07 -18.08
N GLY A 76 -2.46 1.24 -17.92
CA GLY A 76 -2.37 1.93 -16.63
C GLY A 76 -3.37 1.42 -15.59
N ALA A 77 -4.51 0.84 -16.02
CA ALA A 77 -5.48 0.22 -15.11
C ALA A 77 -4.85 -0.90 -14.27
N TYR A 78 -3.96 -1.71 -14.87
CA TYR A 78 -3.28 -2.79 -14.16
C TYR A 78 -2.38 -2.28 -13.04
N TYR A 79 -1.78 -1.08 -13.19
CA TYR A 79 -0.96 -0.48 -12.14
C TYR A 79 -1.80 -0.16 -10.90
N TYR A 80 -2.97 0.44 -11.11
CA TYR A 80 -3.89 0.79 -10.04
C TYR A 80 -4.54 -0.43 -9.39
N LEU A 81 -4.84 -1.47 -10.17
CA LEU A 81 -5.23 -2.78 -9.63
C LEU A 81 -4.11 -3.39 -8.78
N GLY A 82 -2.85 -3.23 -9.18
CA GLY A 82 -1.69 -3.66 -8.42
C GLY A 82 -1.57 -2.94 -7.07
N LEU A 83 -1.64 -1.61 -7.09
CA LEU A 83 -1.64 -0.78 -5.88
C LEU A 83 -2.79 -1.15 -4.93
N SER A 84 -4.01 -1.25 -5.47
CA SER A 84 -5.21 -1.61 -4.72
C SER A 84 -5.06 -2.98 -4.06
N THR A 85 -4.65 -3.99 -4.83
CA THR A 85 -4.44 -5.35 -4.31
C THR A 85 -3.38 -5.36 -3.21
N GLY A 86 -2.27 -4.65 -3.41
CA GLY A 86 -1.20 -4.61 -2.42
C GLY A 86 -1.55 -3.89 -1.11
N PHE A 87 -2.39 -2.85 -1.15
CA PHE A 87 -2.93 -2.24 0.06
C PHE A 87 -3.83 -3.20 0.86
N LEU A 88 -4.71 -3.93 0.19
CA LEU A 88 -5.57 -4.93 0.85
C LEU A 88 -4.77 -6.12 1.38
N ASP A 89 -3.69 -6.49 0.69
CA ASP A 89 -2.80 -7.55 1.12
C ASP A 89 -1.96 -7.16 2.32
N LEU A 90 -1.41 -5.94 2.36
CA LEU A 90 -0.71 -5.45 3.54
C LEU A 90 -1.60 -5.47 4.79
N LEU A 91 -2.90 -5.16 4.65
CA LEU A 91 -3.87 -5.31 5.73
C LEU A 91 -4.10 -6.76 6.11
N SER A 92 -4.28 -7.64 5.13
CA SER A 92 -4.55 -9.06 5.35
C SER A 92 -3.35 -9.74 6.01
N HIS A 93 -2.13 -9.46 5.54
CA HIS A 93 -0.88 -9.91 6.15
C HIS A 93 -0.71 -9.37 7.58
N ASN A 94 -1.02 -8.09 7.81
CA ASN A 94 -0.96 -7.52 9.16
C ASN A 94 -1.96 -8.17 10.11
N SER A 95 -3.18 -8.44 9.63
CA SER A 95 -4.23 -9.09 10.42
C SER A 95 -3.87 -10.55 10.72
N PHE A 96 -3.30 -11.26 9.75
CA PHE A 96 -2.76 -12.61 9.95
C PHE A 96 -1.65 -12.62 11.01
N LEU A 97 -0.65 -11.75 10.90
CA LEU A 97 0.46 -11.68 11.87
C LEU A 97 0.00 -11.30 13.29
N GLU A 98 -1.16 -10.64 13.41
CA GLU A 98 -1.69 -10.17 14.69
C GLU A 98 -2.78 -11.09 15.25
N ASP A 99 -2.91 -12.32 14.72
CA ASP A 99 -3.87 -13.35 15.13
C ASP A 99 -5.35 -12.91 15.02
N GLU A 100 -5.63 -11.94 14.14
CA GLU A 100 -7.00 -11.48 13.86
C GLU A 100 -7.64 -12.22 12.68
N LEU A 101 -6.83 -12.96 11.94
CA LEU A 101 -7.23 -13.70 10.76
C LEU A 101 -6.48 -15.04 10.78
N TYR A 102 -7.17 -16.16 10.90
CA TYR A 102 -6.48 -17.45 10.85
C TYR A 102 -5.97 -17.74 9.44
N GLU A 103 -4.97 -18.61 9.36
CA GLU A 103 -4.23 -18.87 8.12
C GLU A 103 -5.12 -19.24 6.92
N GLY A 104 -6.10 -20.13 7.11
CA GLY A 104 -7.00 -20.56 6.04
C GLY A 104 -7.91 -19.45 5.51
N GLU A 105 -8.21 -18.44 6.33
CA GLU A 105 -8.98 -17.25 5.94
C GLU A 105 -8.10 -16.26 5.20
N TRP A 106 -6.89 -16.04 5.71
CA TRP A 106 -5.86 -15.21 5.09
C TRP A 106 -5.51 -15.67 3.67
N ILE A 107 -5.30 -16.97 3.46
CA ILE A 107 -4.99 -17.54 2.14
C ILE A 107 -6.16 -17.33 1.15
N LYS A 108 -7.41 -17.30 1.63
CA LYS A 108 -8.59 -17.10 0.79
C LYS A 108 -8.80 -15.63 0.42
N SER A 109 -8.41 -14.70 1.29
CA SER A 109 -8.69 -13.28 1.09
C SER A 109 -7.53 -12.50 0.49
N SER A 110 -6.29 -12.98 0.64
CA SER A 110 -5.10 -12.25 0.21
C SER A 110 -4.65 -12.61 -1.21
N GLY A 111 -4.31 -11.59 -1.98
CA GLY A 111 -3.50 -11.64 -3.20
C GLY A 111 -4.15 -12.34 -4.36
N LEU A 112 -5.49 -12.44 -4.39
CA LEU A 112 -6.21 -13.17 -5.43
C LEU A 112 -5.82 -12.75 -6.85
N LEU A 113 -5.71 -11.45 -7.10
CA LEU A 113 -5.29 -10.97 -8.42
C LEU A 113 -3.83 -11.34 -8.75
N ILE A 114 -2.92 -11.24 -7.77
CA ILE A 114 -1.51 -11.64 -7.97
C ILE A 114 -1.38 -13.16 -8.08
N LYS A 115 -2.19 -13.92 -7.35
CA LYS A 115 -2.26 -15.38 -7.40
C LYS A 115 -2.68 -15.86 -8.79
N ASP A 116 -3.67 -15.20 -9.40
CA ASP A 116 -4.17 -15.56 -10.72
C ASP A 116 -3.20 -15.14 -11.83
N GLN A 117 -2.60 -13.95 -11.70
CA GLN A 117 -1.77 -13.37 -12.76
C GLN A 117 -0.30 -13.78 -12.68
N VAL A 118 0.26 -13.88 -11.47
CA VAL A 118 1.66 -14.25 -11.22
C VAL A 118 1.80 -15.18 -10.01
N PRO A 119 1.26 -16.42 -10.10
CA PRO A 119 1.22 -17.36 -8.97
C PRO A 119 2.56 -17.60 -8.25
N PRO A 120 3.71 -17.72 -8.96
CA PRO A 120 4.99 -17.91 -8.29
C PRO A 120 5.36 -16.78 -7.33
N VAL A 121 5.05 -15.53 -7.69
CA VAL A 121 5.33 -14.34 -6.85
C VAL A 121 4.41 -14.34 -5.63
N TYR A 122 3.12 -14.58 -5.84
CA TYR A 122 2.15 -14.72 -4.76
C TYR A 122 2.59 -15.77 -3.73
N ASN A 123 2.89 -17.00 -4.18
CA ASN A 123 3.28 -18.09 -3.30
C ASN A 123 4.53 -17.77 -2.49
N ALA A 124 5.49 -17.06 -3.10
CA ALA A 124 6.73 -16.72 -2.43
C ALA A 124 6.52 -15.61 -1.37
N ILE A 125 5.63 -14.65 -1.60
CA ILE A 125 5.23 -13.66 -0.58
C ILE A 125 4.48 -14.34 0.58
N MET A 126 3.52 -15.21 0.26
CA MET A 126 2.80 -15.98 1.29
C MET A 126 3.77 -16.80 2.15
N ALA A 127 4.78 -17.44 1.54
CA ALA A 127 5.80 -18.17 2.27
C ALA A 127 6.60 -17.28 3.23
N LEU A 128 6.99 -16.06 2.82
CA LEU A 128 7.68 -15.10 3.70
C LEU A 128 6.84 -14.79 4.94
N PHE A 129 5.57 -14.42 4.76
CA PHE A 129 4.69 -14.08 5.87
C PHE A 129 4.38 -15.28 6.77
N ARG A 130 4.19 -16.46 6.18
CA ARG A 130 3.97 -17.70 6.94
C ARG A 130 5.16 -18.03 7.83
N GLN A 131 6.38 -18.00 7.27
CA GLN A 131 7.59 -18.27 8.04
C GLN A 131 7.76 -17.27 9.18
N ALA A 132 7.51 -15.99 8.91
CA ALA A 132 7.68 -14.93 9.90
C ALA A 132 6.64 -14.92 11.01
N SER A 133 5.44 -15.46 10.76
CA SER A 133 4.37 -15.50 11.76
C SER A 133 4.79 -16.21 13.06
N LEU A 134 5.58 -17.29 12.94
CA LEU A 134 6.06 -18.07 14.09
C LEU A 134 6.90 -17.21 15.05
N GLU A 135 7.73 -16.33 14.52
CA GLU A 135 8.58 -15.41 15.28
C GLU A 135 7.78 -14.20 15.76
N TYR A 136 6.87 -13.71 14.93
CA TYR A 136 6.12 -12.47 15.19
C TYR A 136 5.28 -12.52 16.46
N TYR A 137 4.62 -13.65 16.74
CA TYR A 137 3.79 -13.81 17.93
C TYR A 137 4.57 -13.69 19.24
N GLN A 138 5.84 -14.07 19.21
CA GLN A 138 6.71 -14.06 20.38
C GLN A 138 7.33 -12.68 20.68
N LEU A 139 7.17 -11.72 19.77
CA LEU A 139 7.72 -10.38 19.92
C LEU A 139 6.87 -9.50 20.84
N TYR A 140 7.55 -8.77 21.72
CA TYR A 140 6.97 -7.60 22.38
C TYR A 140 6.46 -6.59 21.35
N VAL A 141 5.40 -5.85 21.70
CA VAL A 141 4.69 -4.92 20.79
C VAL A 141 5.62 -3.91 20.10
N GLY A 142 6.65 -3.40 20.79
CA GLY A 142 7.64 -2.49 20.20
C GLY A 142 8.51 -3.10 19.09
N HIS A 143 8.75 -4.42 19.13
CA HIS A 143 9.53 -5.14 18.12
C HIS A 143 8.69 -5.63 16.94
N ARG A 144 7.37 -5.73 17.11
CA ARG A 144 6.43 -6.13 16.04
C ARG A 144 6.45 -5.17 14.85
N GLN A 145 6.60 -3.87 15.10
CA GLN A 145 6.75 -2.90 14.02
C GLN A 145 8.00 -3.18 13.18
N VAL A 146 9.15 -3.34 13.84
CA VAL A 146 10.43 -3.56 13.16
C VAL A 146 10.39 -4.87 12.37
N ALA A 147 9.75 -5.91 12.91
CA ALA A 147 9.53 -7.16 12.20
C ALA A 147 8.67 -6.96 10.95
N MET A 148 7.55 -6.23 11.06
CA MET A 148 6.69 -5.91 9.90
C MET A 148 7.46 -5.16 8.81
N GLU A 149 8.21 -4.12 9.16
CA GLU A 149 9.01 -3.36 8.20
C GLU A 149 10.04 -4.25 7.47
N LYS A 150 10.73 -5.14 8.21
CA LYS A 150 11.66 -6.11 7.63
C LYS A 150 10.98 -7.04 6.63
N LEU A 151 9.79 -7.54 6.95
CA LEU A 151 9.03 -8.43 6.05
C LEU A 151 8.55 -7.72 4.78
N VAL A 152 8.10 -6.48 4.92
CA VAL A 152 7.72 -5.66 3.77
C VAL A 152 8.94 -5.38 2.89
N VAL A 153 10.11 -5.08 3.46
CA VAL A 153 11.37 -4.93 2.69
C VAL A 153 11.72 -6.21 1.93
N GLN A 154 11.69 -7.37 2.59
CA GLN A 154 11.95 -8.65 1.92
C GLN A 154 10.99 -8.91 0.76
N SER A 155 9.72 -8.56 0.93
CA SER A 155 8.70 -8.67 -0.11
C SER A 155 8.96 -7.71 -1.27
N VAL A 156 9.39 -6.48 -1.01
CA VAL A 156 9.81 -5.51 -2.05
C VAL A 156 10.99 -6.07 -2.85
N ASP A 157 12.00 -6.63 -2.19
CA ASP A 157 13.16 -7.20 -2.87
C ASP A 157 12.80 -8.44 -3.71
N LEU A 158 11.85 -9.24 -3.24
CA LEU A 158 11.26 -10.33 -4.02
C LEU A 158 10.55 -9.80 -5.26
N LEU A 159 9.71 -8.77 -5.12
CA LEU A 159 8.98 -8.16 -6.23
C LEU A 159 9.92 -7.53 -7.26
N LYS A 160 10.96 -6.81 -6.83
CA LYS A 160 11.99 -6.27 -7.72
C LYS A 160 12.69 -7.37 -8.51
N ARG A 161 13.05 -8.49 -7.86
CA ARG A 161 13.64 -9.64 -8.56
C ARG A 161 12.67 -10.26 -9.56
N ALA A 162 11.39 -10.38 -9.20
CA ALA A 162 10.36 -10.90 -10.10
C ALA A 162 10.16 -10.00 -11.34
N LEU A 163 10.12 -8.68 -11.16
CA LEU A 163 9.96 -7.71 -12.25
C LEU A 163 11.09 -7.78 -13.30
N ASN A 164 12.29 -8.19 -12.88
CA ASN A 164 13.44 -8.37 -13.78
C ASN A 164 13.43 -9.71 -14.54
N GLN A 165 12.47 -10.59 -14.29
CA GLN A 165 12.35 -11.87 -15.00
C GLN A 165 11.78 -11.65 -16.40
N LYS A 166 12.39 -12.30 -17.40
CA LYS A 166 11.97 -12.19 -18.81
C LYS A 166 10.62 -12.84 -19.11
N SER A 167 10.09 -13.68 -18.22
CA SER A 167 8.86 -14.46 -18.40
C SER A 167 7.57 -13.66 -18.23
N LEU A 168 7.62 -12.45 -17.67
CA LEU A 168 6.44 -11.63 -17.42
C LEU A 168 6.03 -10.83 -18.66
N ASN A 169 4.75 -10.86 -19.00
CA ASN A 169 4.18 -9.95 -20.00
C ASN A 169 4.00 -8.53 -19.42
N ASP A 170 3.68 -7.56 -20.29
CA ASP A 170 3.60 -6.15 -19.89
C ASP A 170 2.52 -5.87 -18.84
N GLN A 171 1.36 -6.54 -18.95
CA GLN A 171 0.28 -6.41 -17.96
C GLN A 171 0.73 -6.91 -16.58
N GLN A 172 1.37 -8.09 -16.53
CA GLN A 172 1.92 -8.67 -15.30
C GLN A 172 3.00 -7.77 -14.69
N LYS A 173 3.90 -7.20 -15.51
CA LYS A 173 4.93 -6.27 -15.05
C LYS A 173 4.33 -5.01 -14.45
N ILE A 174 3.35 -4.40 -15.13
CA ILE A 174 2.69 -3.18 -14.65
C ILE A 174 1.90 -3.47 -13.37
N LEU A 175 1.17 -4.59 -13.34
CA LEU A 175 0.45 -5.06 -12.15
C LEU A 175 1.40 -5.24 -10.95
N LEU A 176 2.49 -5.98 -11.12
CA LEU A 176 3.49 -6.20 -10.08
C LEU A 176 4.20 -4.91 -9.66
N SER A 177 4.39 -3.97 -10.59
CA SER A 177 4.99 -2.67 -10.27
C SER A 177 4.08 -1.85 -9.36
N GLY A 178 2.77 -1.83 -9.63
CA GLY A 178 1.79 -1.21 -8.74
C GLY A 178 1.73 -1.93 -7.39
N TYR A 179 1.77 -3.25 -7.39
CA TYR A 179 1.80 -4.05 -6.18
C TYR A 179 3.05 -3.75 -5.32
N ALA A 180 4.23 -3.63 -5.92
CA ALA A 180 5.46 -3.23 -5.23
C ALA A 180 5.40 -1.78 -4.70
N ALA A 181 4.81 -0.86 -5.46
CA ALA A 181 4.63 0.53 -5.04
C ALA A 181 3.76 0.65 -3.79
N SER A 182 2.79 -0.24 -3.59
CA SER A 182 1.97 -0.26 -2.36
C SER A 182 2.80 -0.62 -1.10
N TYR A 183 3.75 -1.56 -1.23
CA TYR A 183 4.66 -1.94 -0.15
C TYR A 183 5.64 -0.81 0.16
N LEU A 184 6.14 -0.14 -0.88
CA LEU A 184 6.98 1.06 -0.72
C LEU A 184 6.23 2.20 -0.03
N PHE A 185 4.97 2.46 -0.43
CA PHE A 185 4.11 3.44 0.25
C PHE A 185 3.96 3.12 1.74
N PHE A 186 3.74 1.86 2.10
CA PHE A 186 3.65 1.44 3.50
C PHE A 186 4.93 1.73 4.29
N LEU A 187 6.10 1.48 3.70
CA LEU A 187 7.40 1.80 4.32
C LEU A 187 7.56 3.32 4.49
N SER A 188 7.27 4.12 3.46
CA SER A 188 7.36 5.58 3.53
C SER A 188 6.37 6.16 4.55
N LEU A 189 5.14 5.62 4.62
CA LEU A 189 4.15 6.03 5.62
C LEU A 189 4.65 5.71 7.05
N ASN A 190 5.28 4.55 7.26
CA ASN A 190 5.90 4.23 8.55
C ASN A 190 6.99 5.22 8.94
N GLN A 191 7.91 5.50 8.02
CA GLN A 191 8.99 6.46 8.24
C GLN A 191 8.44 7.86 8.55
N TYR A 192 7.41 8.30 7.83
CA TYR A 192 6.75 9.57 8.08
C TYR A 192 6.11 9.62 9.47
N LEU A 193 5.31 8.61 9.83
CA LEU A 193 4.66 8.54 11.14
C LEU A 193 5.69 8.55 12.29
N ASP A 194 6.85 7.94 12.11
CA ASP A 194 7.93 7.88 13.11
C ASP A 194 8.88 9.08 13.12
N ASN A 195 8.59 10.13 12.36
CA ASN A 195 9.46 11.31 12.23
C ASN A 195 10.84 10.98 11.61
N LYS A 196 10.95 9.89 10.85
CA LYS A 196 12.15 9.56 10.05
C LYS A 196 12.10 10.13 8.64
N MET A 197 10.95 10.69 8.24
CA MET A 197 10.72 11.33 6.94
C MET A 197 9.86 12.58 7.14
N GLU A 198 10.19 13.66 6.44
CA GLU A 198 9.41 14.89 6.45
C GLU A 198 8.12 14.74 5.64
N LEU A 199 7.06 15.47 6.02
CA LEU A 199 5.76 15.43 5.35
C LEU A 199 5.87 15.74 3.85
N GLN A 200 6.65 16.75 3.47
CA GLN A 200 6.79 17.16 2.07
C GLN A 200 7.49 16.10 1.21
N THR A 201 8.48 15.41 1.78
CA THR A 201 9.14 14.27 1.15
C THR A 201 8.15 13.12 0.95
N PHE A 202 7.41 12.77 2.00
CA PHE A 202 6.40 11.70 1.96
C PHE A 202 5.32 11.97 0.90
N VAL A 203 4.76 13.18 0.88
CA VAL A 203 3.73 13.59 -0.09
C VAL A 203 4.29 13.54 -1.50
N SER A 204 5.50 14.04 -1.72
CA SER A 204 6.13 14.02 -3.04
C SER A 204 6.34 12.60 -3.56
N GLN A 205 6.85 11.69 -2.72
CA GLN A 205 7.02 10.27 -3.08
C GLN A 205 5.69 9.58 -3.36
N THR A 206 4.67 9.83 -2.54
CA THR A 206 3.33 9.25 -2.70
C THR A 206 2.70 9.70 -4.03
N LEU A 207 2.78 11.00 -4.34
CA LEU A 207 2.24 11.53 -5.60
C LEU A 207 2.99 10.99 -6.82
N GLN A 208 4.29 10.76 -6.73
CA GLN A 208 5.05 10.09 -7.79
C GLN A 208 4.60 8.63 -7.94
N ALA A 209 4.47 7.89 -6.83
CA ALA A 209 4.06 6.50 -6.86
C ALA A 209 2.63 6.28 -7.38
N PHE A 210 1.73 7.27 -7.31
CA PHE A 210 0.38 7.13 -7.87
C PHE A 210 0.26 7.57 -9.34
N ARG A 211 1.37 7.87 -10.01
CA ARG A 211 1.41 8.22 -11.45
C ARG A 211 2.04 7.07 -12.26
N PRO A 212 1.23 6.22 -12.93
CA PRO A 212 1.77 5.19 -13.81
C PRO A 212 2.45 5.82 -15.03
N GLY A 213 3.70 5.48 -15.29
CA GLY A 213 4.40 5.81 -16.54
C GLY A 213 5.43 6.94 -16.48
N GLN A 214 5.91 7.32 -15.29
CA GLN A 214 7.19 8.04 -15.13
C GLN A 214 8.27 7.10 -14.60
#